data_AF-A0A1Q7KJQ9-F1
#
_entry.id   AF-A0A1Q7KJQ9-F1
#
_cell.length_a   1.000
_cell.length_b   1.000
_cell.length_c   1.000
_cell.angle_alpha   90.00
_cell.angle_beta   90.00
_cell.angle_gamma   90.00
#
_symmetry.space_group_name_H-M   'P 1'
#
loop_
_entity.id
_entity.type
_entity.pdbx_description
1 polymer ?
#
loop_
_entity_poly.entity_id
_entity_poly.type
_entity_poly.pdbx_seq_one_letter_code
_entity_poly.pdbx_strand_id
1 'polypeptide(L)'
;MLAEGCAAPLVVGALFLLAMTGCGSGTVTPPSAVPGPPPALTITDVQNVVQAGAEAADPDTMVIAVVDRAGRVLAVFRKPNAPATATGNFGLTVDANDLAVALARTAAFFSNDQAPLSSRTVRFISGIHFPPGVQNAPNGALYGIENTNRGCTLATNYLPGQQVPVPSALNGGLGLGIVTGKPGVNDSDPNAVSPGGVPIFENGVVIGGVGVAGVSPNIAEYAAFAAATSNGFGPTPAAPGVVFIDGVALPFVNQTTRPAGINSGTMSGSYLVSPVASPGQPPEGDLVAPANGPVGGLSASEVRQILDAAEQTANQTRAVIRLPIGSRTRMAIAVADLDGTIIGLRRMQDSTVFSIDVAVTKARNMVYFNSASRTAADLTDVPMGTAATNRTISFGAQPLYPPGIDGSLAGPFFNIYLRDVANPCTQGFQPPGPNQSGVVFFPGSVPLYRNGVLVGGLGVSGDGVEQDDFVANGGAANFQAPLAIRADQVFVQGVRLPYLKFPRNPTN
;
A
#
# COMPACT_ATOMS: atom_id res chain seq x y z
N MET A 1 68.57 77.01 13.28
CA MET A 1 67.65 77.83 14.09
C MET A 1 66.24 77.45 13.64
N LEU A 2 65.53 76.68 14.49
CA LEU A 2 64.07 76.55 14.71
C LEU A 2 63.10 76.68 13.50
N ALA A 3 62.03 75.90 13.30
CA ALA A 3 61.38 74.82 14.03
C ALA A 3 60.23 74.27 13.14
N GLU A 4 59.84 73.01 13.40
CA GLU A 4 58.48 72.39 13.38
C GLU A 4 57.47 72.68 12.24
N GLY A 5 56.71 71.72 11.70
CA GLY A 5 56.50 70.33 12.09
C GLY A 5 55.38 69.66 11.27
N CYS A 6 55.51 68.34 11.20
CA CYS A 6 54.51 67.28 11.01
C CYS A 6 53.57 67.20 9.78
N ALA A 7 53.82 66.08 9.06
CA ALA A 7 52.88 65.13 8.47
C ALA A 7 52.31 65.41 7.06
N ALA A 8 52.89 64.68 6.11
CA ALA A 8 52.43 64.40 4.73
C ALA A 8 52.80 62.94 4.40
N PRO A 9 52.46 62.36 3.22
CA PRO A 9 51.46 62.69 2.20
C PRO A 9 50.59 61.43 1.83
N LEU A 10 49.43 61.53 1.18
CA LEU A 10 49.13 61.76 -0.24
C LEU A 10 49.77 60.80 -1.28
N VAL A 11 48.94 59.83 -1.71
CA VAL A 11 48.67 59.32 -3.08
C VAL A 11 49.75 59.44 -4.16
N VAL A 12 50.18 58.28 -4.70
CA VAL A 12 50.37 58.02 -6.16
C VAL A 12 50.10 56.54 -6.43
N GLY A 13 49.33 56.23 -7.48
CA GLY A 13 48.98 54.86 -7.86
C GLY A 13 50.12 54.10 -8.56
N ALA A 14 50.18 52.78 -8.34
CA ALA A 14 50.98 51.85 -9.15
C ALA A 14 50.35 50.45 -9.14
N LEU A 15 50.30 49.84 -10.33
CA LEU A 15 50.02 48.43 -10.59
C LEU A 15 51.02 47.53 -9.85
N PHE A 16 50.58 46.41 -9.25
CA PHE A 16 51.47 45.28 -8.95
C PHE A 16 50.71 43.94 -9.00
N LEU A 17 51.18 43.03 -9.87
CA LEU A 17 50.92 41.60 -9.79
C LEU A 17 51.62 41.05 -8.54
N LEU A 18 50.96 40.20 -7.76
CA LEU A 18 51.65 39.20 -6.93
C LEU A 18 50.82 37.92 -6.78
N ALA A 19 51.52 36.81 -6.98
CA ALA A 19 51.04 35.44 -6.88
C ALA A 19 50.65 35.05 -5.45
N MET A 20 49.65 34.18 -5.32
CA MET A 20 49.42 33.35 -4.14
C MET A 20 49.36 31.89 -4.58
N THR A 21 50.43 31.16 -4.33
CA THR A 21 50.45 29.70 -4.28
C THR A 21 49.81 29.24 -2.98
N GLY A 22 48.81 28.37 -3.09
CA GLY A 22 48.24 27.61 -1.96
C GLY A 22 47.51 26.39 -2.50
N CYS A 23 48.19 25.25 -2.54
CA CYS A 23 47.64 23.96 -2.94
C CYS A 23 46.59 23.50 -1.92
N GLY A 24 45.31 23.58 -2.28
CA GLY A 24 44.24 22.86 -1.62
C GLY A 24 43.98 21.56 -2.37
N SER A 25 44.37 20.43 -1.78
CA SER A 25 44.02 19.09 -2.25
C SER A 25 42.52 18.87 -2.11
N GLY A 26 41.76 19.26 -3.14
CA GLY A 26 40.38 18.84 -3.31
C GLY A 26 40.36 17.35 -3.60
N THR A 27 39.95 16.54 -2.62
CA THR A 27 39.56 15.15 -2.88
C THR A 27 38.38 15.18 -3.84
N VAL A 28 38.65 14.92 -5.11
CA VAL A 28 37.63 14.58 -6.10
C VAL A 28 36.95 13.33 -5.59
N THR A 29 35.74 13.48 -5.05
CA THR A 29 34.86 12.33 -4.80
C THR A 29 34.66 11.62 -6.14
N PRO A 30 34.96 10.32 -6.25
CA PRO A 30 34.67 9.58 -7.47
C PRO A 30 33.18 9.72 -7.79
N PRO A 31 32.78 9.73 -9.06
CA PRO A 31 31.37 9.61 -9.40
C PRO A 31 30.81 8.37 -8.70
N SER A 32 29.67 8.53 -8.01
CA SER A 32 28.97 7.42 -7.38
C SER A 32 28.85 6.28 -8.39
N ALA A 33 29.32 5.10 -8.00
CA ALA A 33 29.21 3.90 -8.82
C ALA A 33 27.75 3.77 -9.30
N VAL A 34 27.55 3.46 -10.58
CA VAL A 34 26.24 3.07 -11.11
C VAL A 34 25.69 2.00 -10.15
N PRO A 35 24.54 2.23 -9.48
CA PRO A 35 23.98 1.22 -8.60
C PRO A 35 23.82 -0.06 -9.41
N GLY A 36 24.33 -1.17 -8.88
CA GLY A 36 24.07 -2.48 -9.47
C GLY A 36 22.57 -2.75 -9.56
N PRO A 37 22.14 -3.80 -10.29
CA PRO A 37 20.74 -4.20 -10.28
C PRO A 37 20.25 -4.36 -8.83
N PRO A 38 19.01 -3.95 -8.54
CA PRO A 38 18.49 -4.07 -7.18
C PRO A 38 18.62 -5.49 -6.64
N PRO A 39 18.90 -5.66 -5.34
CA PRO A 39 19.05 -6.98 -4.74
C PRO A 39 17.80 -7.85 -4.95
N ALA A 40 18.01 -9.16 -5.05
CA ALA A 40 16.97 -10.15 -5.27
C ALA A 40 17.35 -11.48 -4.59
N LEU A 41 16.35 -12.15 -4.00
CA LEU A 41 16.56 -13.43 -3.30
C LEU A 41 17.09 -14.51 -4.25
N THR A 42 18.25 -15.08 -3.94
CA THR A 42 18.76 -16.28 -4.61
C THR A 42 18.07 -17.55 -4.11
N ILE A 43 18.27 -18.68 -4.79
CA ILE A 43 17.77 -19.99 -4.31
C ILE A 43 18.29 -20.30 -2.90
N THR A 44 19.57 -20.01 -2.65
CA THR A 44 20.21 -20.23 -1.34
C THR A 44 19.60 -19.33 -0.28
N ASP A 45 19.31 -18.06 -0.59
CA ASP A 45 18.64 -17.17 0.35
C ASP A 45 17.27 -17.70 0.73
N VAL A 46 16.48 -18.16 -0.25
CA VAL A 46 15.15 -18.74 0.00
C VAL A 46 15.25 -19.99 0.87
N GLN A 47 16.24 -20.86 0.63
CA GLN A 47 16.51 -22.03 1.47
C GLN A 47 16.85 -21.64 2.91
N ASN A 48 17.74 -20.66 3.09
CA ASN A 48 18.17 -20.18 4.40
C ASN A 48 17.02 -19.54 5.18
N VAL A 49 16.18 -18.75 4.52
CA VAL A 49 14.99 -18.13 5.12
C VAL A 49 14.00 -19.18 5.60
N VAL A 50 13.70 -20.20 4.77
CA VAL A 50 12.81 -21.31 5.17
C VAL A 50 13.41 -22.09 6.34
N GLN A 51 14.70 -22.42 6.28
CA GLN A 51 15.39 -23.14 7.34
C GLN A 51 15.34 -22.38 8.66
N ALA A 52 15.67 -21.09 8.66
CA ALA A 52 15.62 -20.24 9.84
C ALA A 52 14.20 -20.20 10.47
N GLY A 53 13.15 -20.13 9.63
CA GLY A 53 11.77 -20.21 10.12
C GLY A 53 11.42 -21.57 10.74
N ALA A 54 11.84 -22.68 10.13
CA ALA A 54 11.55 -24.03 10.60
C ALA A 54 12.27 -24.37 11.92
N GLU A 55 13.50 -23.85 12.08
CA GLU A 55 14.36 -24.01 13.25
C GLU A 55 14.06 -23.02 14.38
N ALA A 56 13.30 -21.96 14.11
CA ALA A 56 12.96 -20.95 15.11
C ALA A 56 12.21 -21.56 16.31
N ALA A 57 11.25 -22.46 16.05
CA ALA A 57 10.37 -23.04 17.06
C ALA A 57 10.08 -24.53 16.84
N ASP A 58 9.91 -25.28 17.94
CA ASP A 58 9.70 -26.72 17.95
C ASP A 58 8.33 -27.25 17.48
N PRO A 59 7.21 -26.48 17.40
CA PRO A 59 5.98 -27.02 16.83
C PRO A 59 6.18 -27.53 15.41
N ASP A 60 5.62 -28.70 15.14
CA ASP A 60 5.71 -29.40 13.85
C ASP A 60 4.50 -29.14 12.95
N THR A 61 3.67 -28.14 13.31
CA THR A 61 2.45 -27.76 12.59
C THR A 61 2.63 -26.52 11.68
N MET A 62 3.85 -25.98 11.56
CA MET A 62 4.08 -24.77 10.78
C MET A 62 4.01 -24.99 9.26
N VAL A 63 3.44 -24.01 8.56
CA VAL A 63 3.63 -23.78 7.13
C VAL A 63 4.39 -22.48 6.96
N ILE A 64 5.47 -22.49 6.17
CA ILE A 64 6.35 -21.35 5.93
C ILE A 64 6.37 -21.06 4.44
N ALA A 65 6.03 -19.84 4.06
CA ALA A 65 6.07 -19.38 2.68
C ALA A 65 7.05 -18.20 2.52
N VAL A 66 7.74 -18.16 1.39
CA VAL A 66 8.60 -17.04 0.98
C VAL A 66 8.11 -16.53 -0.36
N VAL A 67 8.00 -15.21 -0.49
CA VAL A 67 7.63 -14.54 -1.74
C VAL A 67 8.63 -13.46 -2.11
N ASP A 68 8.78 -13.18 -3.41
CA ASP A 68 9.51 -12.00 -3.88
C ASP A 68 8.74 -10.70 -3.60
N ARG A 69 9.38 -9.55 -3.86
CA ARG A 69 8.75 -8.22 -3.71
C ARG A 69 7.44 -8.08 -4.50
N ALA A 70 7.33 -8.73 -5.66
CA ALA A 70 6.16 -8.71 -6.52
C ALA A 70 5.10 -9.77 -6.12
N GLY A 71 5.33 -10.53 -5.04
CA GLY A 71 4.40 -11.53 -4.51
C GLY A 71 4.41 -12.88 -5.22
N ARG A 72 5.42 -13.17 -6.06
CA ARG A 72 5.63 -14.51 -6.63
C ARG A 72 6.10 -15.45 -5.53
N VAL A 73 5.52 -16.64 -5.50
CA VAL A 73 5.88 -17.67 -4.51
C VAL A 73 7.25 -18.25 -4.88
N LEU A 74 8.21 -18.14 -3.95
CA LEU A 74 9.56 -18.66 -4.09
C LEU A 74 9.76 -19.98 -3.37
N ALA A 75 9.03 -20.22 -2.27
CA ALA A 75 8.99 -21.51 -1.59
C ALA A 75 7.73 -21.61 -0.72
N VAL A 76 7.27 -22.85 -0.51
CA VAL A 76 6.29 -23.21 0.52
C VAL A 76 6.75 -24.51 1.16
N PHE A 77 7.03 -24.46 2.45
CA PHE A 77 7.50 -25.59 3.25
C PHE A 77 6.49 -25.95 4.33
N ARG A 78 6.24 -27.25 4.49
CA ARG A 78 5.32 -27.79 5.50
C ARG A 78 6.10 -28.66 6.48
N LYS A 79 5.97 -28.35 7.77
CA LYS A 79 6.42 -29.28 8.84
C LYS A 79 5.49 -30.51 8.90
N PRO A 80 5.91 -31.64 9.51
CA PRO A 80 5.24 -32.93 9.35
C PRO A 80 3.76 -32.95 9.68
N ASN A 81 3.34 -32.20 10.71
CA ASN A 81 1.97 -32.16 11.20
C ASN A 81 1.29 -30.83 10.88
N ALA A 82 1.77 -30.11 9.85
CA ALA A 82 1.12 -28.89 9.38
C ALA A 82 -0.35 -29.17 9.02
N PRO A 83 -1.30 -28.36 9.51
CA PRO A 83 -2.71 -28.59 9.25
C PRO A 83 -3.03 -28.35 7.77
N ALA A 84 -4.11 -28.95 7.29
CA ALA A 84 -4.62 -28.66 5.96
C ALA A 84 -5.21 -27.24 5.90
N THR A 85 -5.92 -26.84 6.95
CA THR A 85 -6.63 -25.57 7.02
C THR A 85 -6.23 -24.73 8.23
N ALA A 86 -6.51 -23.44 8.16
CA ALA A 86 -6.32 -22.47 9.22
C ALA A 86 -7.42 -21.39 9.17
N THR A 87 -7.51 -20.58 10.21
CA THR A 87 -8.44 -19.44 10.25
C THR A 87 -7.81 -18.24 9.53
N GLY A 88 -8.45 -17.80 8.45
CA GLY A 88 -8.11 -16.59 7.70
C GLY A 88 -8.92 -15.37 8.14
N ASN A 89 -8.91 -14.33 7.31
CA ASN A 89 -9.75 -13.15 7.52
C ASN A 89 -11.24 -13.53 7.60
N PHE A 90 -11.98 -12.73 8.36
CA PHE A 90 -13.41 -12.88 8.64
C PHE A 90 -13.77 -14.22 9.31
N GLY A 91 -12.81 -14.85 9.99
CA GLY A 91 -13.01 -16.13 10.66
C GLY A 91 -13.18 -17.31 9.70
N LEU A 92 -12.91 -17.12 8.41
CA LEU A 92 -13.10 -18.14 7.40
C LEU A 92 -12.06 -19.26 7.55
N THR A 93 -12.49 -20.51 7.37
CA THR A 93 -11.55 -21.63 7.24
C THR A 93 -10.96 -21.61 5.83
N VAL A 94 -9.64 -21.49 5.73
CA VAL A 94 -8.89 -21.38 4.47
C VAL A 94 -7.78 -22.44 4.42
N ASP A 95 -7.21 -22.70 3.24
CA ASP A 95 -6.02 -23.54 3.12
C ASP A 95 -4.83 -22.92 3.85
N ALA A 96 -4.13 -23.71 4.66
CA ALA A 96 -3.02 -23.21 5.49
C ALA A 96 -1.80 -22.77 4.67
N ASN A 97 -1.59 -23.34 3.48
CA ASN A 97 -0.53 -22.91 2.57
C ASN A 97 -0.86 -21.57 1.93
N ASP A 98 -2.09 -21.39 1.46
CA ASP A 98 -2.54 -20.11 0.92
C ASP A 98 -2.50 -19.02 1.98
N LEU A 99 -2.81 -19.33 3.25
CA LEU A 99 -2.68 -18.39 4.36
C LEU A 99 -1.23 -17.97 4.58
N ALA A 100 -0.28 -18.91 4.59
CA ALA A 100 1.14 -18.59 4.70
C ALA A 100 1.61 -17.71 3.53
N VAL A 101 1.22 -18.03 2.29
CA VAL A 101 1.54 -17.21 1.11
C VAL A 101 0.93 -15.81 1.21
N ALA A 102 -0.31 -15.70 1.64
CA ALA A 102 -1.00 -14.42 1.75
C ALA A 102 -0.42 -13.54 2.89
N LEU A 103 0.05 -14.13 3.99
CA LEU A 103 0.83 -13.43 5.02
C LEU A 103 2.17 -12.92 4.47
N ALA A 104 2.88 -13.76 3.71
CA ALA A 104 4.14 -13.38 3.06
C ALA A 104 3.93 -12.21 2.09
N ARG A 105 2.89 -12.28 1.25
CA ARG A 105 2.47 -11.21 0.33
C ARG A 105 2.06 -9.95 1.06
N THR A 106 1.32 -10.07 2.17
CA THR A 106 0.93 -8.90 2.96
C THR A 106 2.15 -8.10 3.38
N ALA A 107 3.17 -8.76 3.93
CA ALA A 107 4.40 -8.11 4.30
C ALA A 107 5.18 -7.56 3.08
N ALA A 108 5.36 -8.37 2.04
CA ALA A 108 6.08 -7.98 0.84
C ALA A 108 5.43 -6.80 0.12
N PHE A 109 4.10 -6.70 0.12
CA PHE A 109 3.35 -5.67 -0.61
C PHE A 109 3.27 -4.34 0.13
N PHE A 110 3.09 -4.35 1.46
CA PHE A 110 2.93 -3.15 2.27
C PHE A 110 4.22 -2.44 2.59
N SER A 111 5.32 -3.19 2.68
CA SER A 111 6.60 -2.59 3.00
C SER A 111 7.11 -1.70 1.85
N ASN A 112 7.89 -0.69 2.22
CA ASN A 112 8.68 0.15 1.33
C ASN A 112 10.14 0.13 1.81
N ASP A 113 11.06 0.62 0.99
CA ASP A 113 12.50 0.59 1.26
C ASP A 113 12.88 1.40 2.52
N GLN A 114 12.02 2.34 2.94
CA GLN A 114 12.33 3.30 3.99
C GLN A 114 11.81 2.90 5.38
N ALA A 115 10.67 2.22 5.46
CA ALA A 115 10.07 1.80 6.72
C ALA A 115 9.40 0.42 6.59
N PRO A 116 9.78 -0.55 7.43
CA PRO A 116 9.21 -1.89 7.39
C PRO A 116 7.78 -1.89 7.94
N LEU A 117 6.85 -2.53 7.21
CA LEU A 117 5.49 -2.78 7.68
C LEU A 117 5.21 -4.28 7.62
N SER A 118 4.73 -4.86 8.72
CA SER A 118 4.36 -6.27 8.84
C SER A 118 2.85 -6.46 8.70
N SER A 119 2.36 -7.71 8.67
CA SER A 119 0.92 -7.98 8.75
C SER A 119 0.29 -7.44 10.04
N ARG A 120 1.04 -7.35 11.14
CA ARG A 120 0.59 -6.68 12.39
C ARG A 120 0.42 -5.19 12.18
N THR A 121 1.36 -4.52 11.50
CA THR A 121 1.24 -3.10 11.19
C THR A 121 -0.02 -2.83 10.38
N VAL A 122 -0.28 -3.65 9.36
CA VAL A 122 -1.47 -3.52 8.50
C VAL A 122 -2.76 -3.71 9.31
N ARG A 123 -2.83 -4.74 10.16
CA ARG A 123 -3.98 -4.96 11.04
C ARG A 123 -4.24 -3.77 11.97
N PHE A 124 -3.18 -3.17 12.50
CA PHE A 124 -3.28 -2.05 13.44
C PHE A 124 -3.94 -0.80 12.83
N ILE A 125 -3.84 -0.64 11.50
CA ILE A 125 -4.41 0.51 10.76
C ILE A 125 -5.65 0.15 9.92
N SER A 126 -6.17 -1.08 10.01
CA SER A 126 -7.32 -1.57 9.22
C SER A 126 -8.62 -1.77 10.02
N GLY A 127 -8.61 -1.39 11.30
CA GLY A 127 -9.73 -1.63 12.21
C GLY A 127 -10.85 -0.60 12.15
N ILE A 128 -11.96 -0.89 12.83
CA ILE A 128 -13.09 0.05 13.02
C ILE A 128 -12.77 1.22 13.96
N HIS A 129 -11.65 1.13 14.69
CA HIS A 129 -11.07 2.20 15.51
C HIS A 129 -9.57 2.29 15.28
N PHE A 130 -9.03 3.49 15.45
CA PHE A 130 -7.60 3.79 15.48
C PHE A 130 -7.29 4.83 16.56
N PRO A 131 -6.43 4.50 17.54
CA PRO A 131 -5.84 3.18 17.79
C PRO A 131 -6.90 2.09 18.08
N PRO A 132 -6.61 0.81 17.78
CA PRO A 132 -7.49 -0.30 18.14
C PRO A 132 -7.80 -0.32 19.65
N GLY A 133 -9.06 -0.58 20.00
CA GLY A 133 -9.52 -0.70 21.39
C GLY A 133 -9.86 0.62 22.09
N VAL A 134 -9.64 1.77 21.45
CA VAL A 134 -10.07 3.07 21.96
C VAL A 134 -11.53 3.31 21.54
N GLN A 135 -12.43 3.35 22.52
CA GLN A 135 -13.85 3.63 22.29
C GLN A 135 -14.07 5.00 21.67
N ASN A 136 -15.06 5.10 20.78
CA ASN A 136 -15.45 6.32 20.08
C ASN A 136 -14.32 6.97 19.25
N ALA A 137 -13.27 6.21 18.90
CA ALA A 137 -12.20 6.69 18.05
C ALA A 137 -12.54 6.51 16.55
N PRO A 138 -12.03 7.37 15.66
CA PRO A 138 -12.19 7.20 14.21
C PRO A 138 -11.68 5.83 13.75
N ASN A 139 -12.17 5.33 12.61
CA ASN A 139 -11.66 4.08 12.04
C ASN A 139 -10.22 4.20 11.55
N GLY A 140 -9.55 3.05 11.42
CA GLY A 140 -8.24 2.95 10.80
C GLY A 140 -8.25 3.40 9.34
N ALA A 141 -7.14 4.01 8.91
CA ALA A 141 -6.99 4.57 7.57
C ALA A 141 -7.30 3.56 6.46
N LEU A 142 -7.01 2.28 6.67
CA LEU A 142 -7.17 1.21 5.70
C LEU A 142 -8.29 0.23 6.06
N TYR A 143 -9.39 0.72 6.64
CA TYR A 143 -10.57 -0.11 6.87
C TYR A 143 -11.00 -0.82 5.57
N GLY A 144 -11.13 -2.15 5.62
CA GLY A 144 -11.53 -2.98 4.47
C GLY A 144 -10.40 -3.39 3.53
N ILE A 145 -9.14 -3.18 3.92
CA ILE A 145 -7.96 -3.57 3.11
C ILE A 145 -7.91 -5.07 2.77
N GLU A 146 -8.53 -5.90 3.61
CA GLU A 146 -8.65 -7.35 3.42
C GLU A 146 -9.34 -7.73 2.10
N ASN A 147 -10.11 -6.80 1.53
CA ASN A 147 -10.85 -6.99 0.29
C ASN A 147 -10.05 -6.63 -0.98
N THR A 148 -8.76 -6.37 -0.86
CA THR A 148 -7.87 -5.99 -1.97
C THR A 148 -6.87 -7.11 -2.28
N ASN A 149 -6.24 -7.08 -3.46
CA ASN A 149 -5.19 -8.04 -3.84
C ASN A 149 -5.67 -9.51 -3.84
N ARG A 150 -6.94 -9.74 -4.18
CA ARG A 150 -7.59 -11.07 -4.18
C ARG A 150 -7.41 -11.85 -5.49
N GLY A 151 -6.53 -11.39 -6.38
CA GLY A 151 -6.25 -12.07 -7.65
C GLY A 151 -7.19 -11.69 -8.80
N CYS A 152 -7.82 -10.52 -8.74
CA CYS A 152 -8.64 -9.99 -9.84
C CYS A 152 -7.78 -9.61 -11.05
N THR A 153 -8.36 -9.64 -12.24
CA THR A 153 -7.69 -9.11 -13.44
C THR A 153 -7.70 -7.57 -13.39
N LEU A 154 -6.51 -6.98 -13.23
CA LEU A 154 -6.36 -5.53 -13.13
C LEU A 154 -6.32 -4.86 -14.51
N ALA A 155 -5.55 -5.41 -15.43
CA ALA A 155 -5.40 -4.92 -16.79
C ALA A 155 -4.94 -6.07 -17.72
N THR A 156 -5.24 -5.97 -19.01
CA THR A 156 -4.80 -6.93 -20.03
C THR A 156 -3.86 -6.29 -21.06
N ASN A 157 -3.65 -4.99 -20.95
CA ASN A 157 -2.90 -4.13 -21.88
C ASN A 157 -1.60 -3.57 -21.26
N TYR A 158 -0.96 -4.35 -20.39
CA TYR A 158 0.36 -3.99 -19.86
C TYR A 158 1.39 -3.80 -20.99
N LEU A 159 2.28 -2.83 -20.82
CA LEU A 159 3.45 -2.69 -21.68
C LEU A 159 4.34 -3.94 -21.61
N PRO A 160 5.10 -4.27 -22.67
CA PRO A 160 6.01 -5.41 -22.65
C PRO A 160 6.99 -5.34 -21.46
N GLY A 161 7.04 -6.40 -20.65
CA GLY A 161 7.89 -6.48 -19.46
C GLY A 161 7.35 -5.76 -18.21
N GLN A 162 6.21 -5.06 -18.32
CA GLN A 162 5.60 -4.31 -17.22
C GLN A 162 4.45 -5.08 -16.53
N GLN A 163 4.34 -6.38 -16.78
CA GLN A 163 3.31 -7.23 -16.19
C GLN A 163 3.55 -7.41 -14.68
N VAL A 164 2.49 -7.26 -13.91
CA VAL A 164 2.48 -7.53 -12.47
C VAL A 164 1.90 -8.92 -12.22
N PRO A 165 2.53 -9.76 -11.37
CA PRO A 165 1.97 -11.06 -10.99
C PRO A 165 0.58 -10.93 -10.37
N VAL A 166 -0.35 -11.79 -10.77
CA VAL A 166 -1.67 -11.87 -10.14
C VAL A 166 -1.53 -12.63 -8.81
N PRO A 167 -1.96 -12.06 -7.67
CA PRO A 167 -1.87 -12.73 -6.37
C PRO A 167 -2.95 -13.80 -6.19
N SER A 168 -2.86 -14.89 -6.96
CA SER A 168 -3.78 -16.03 -6.93
C SER A 168 -3.49 -17.00 -5.78
N ALA A 169 -4.45 -17.87 -5.46
CA ALA A 169 -4.19 -19.06 -4.65
C ALA A 169 -3.18 -20.00 -5.35
N LEU A 170 -2.54 -20.88 -4.58
CA LEU A 170 -1.51 -21.82 -5.07
C LEU A 170 -2.04 -22.80 -6.12
N ASN A 171 -3.31 -23.19 -6.02
CA ASN A 171 -3.98 -24.06 -7.00
C ASN A 171 -4.68 -23.28 -8.13
N GLY A 172 -4.46 -21.97 -8.23
CA GLY A 172 -5.12 -21.08 -9.17
C GLY A 172 -6.43 -20.49 -8.64
N GLY A 173 -6.97 -19.49 -9.35
CA GLY A 173 -8.16 -18.76 -8.90
C GLY A 173 -7.85 -17.62 -7.94
N LEU A 174 -8.86 -17.16 -7.22
CA LEU A 174 -8.77 -16.00 -6.34
C LEU A 174 -7.90 -16.29 -5.11
N GLY A 175 -7.03 -15.34 -4.77
CA GLY A 175 -6.24 -15.39 -3.55
C GLY A 175 -6.99 -14.87 -2.33
N LEU A 176 -6.40 -15.05 -1.15
CA LEU A 176 -7.00 -14.62 0.13
C LEU A 176 -6.94 -13.10 0.36
N GLY A 177 -6.26 -12.34 -0.52
CA GLY A 177 -6.06 -10.91 -0.35
C GLY A 177 -5.02 -10.58 0.73
N ILE A 178 -5.13 -9.37 1.28
CA ILE A 178 -4.29 -8.90 2.38
C ILE A 178 -4.76 -9.51 3.69
N VAL A 179 -3.88 -10.21 4.40
CA VAL A 179 -4.20 -10.92 5.64
C VAL A 179 -3.85 -10.06 6.84
N THR A 180 -4.87 -9.75 7.64
CA THR A 180 -4.73 -8.98 8.88
C THR A 180 -5.10 -9.81 10.11
N GLY A 181 -5.90 -10.86 9.93
CA GLY A 181 -6.50 -11.63 11.01
C GLY A 181 -7.79 -11.01 11.56
N LYS A 182 -8.39 -10.06 10.82
CA LYS A 182 -9.71 -9.50 11.15
C LYS A 182 -10.71 -10.65 11.35
N PRO A 183 -11.41 -10.76 12.51
CA PRO A 183 -12.17 -11.96 12.86
C PRO A 183 -13.56 -12.00 12.25
N GLY A 184 -14.09 -10.87 11.79
CA GLY A 184 -15.43 -10.76 11.22
C GLY A 184 -15.68 -9.40 10.60
N VAL A 185 -16.78 -9.27 9.87
CA VAL A 185 -17.14 -8.04 9.14
C VAL A 185 -17.46 -6.85 10.06
N ASN A 186 -17.90 -7.13 11.29
CA ASN A 186 -18.14 -6.10 12.31
C ASN A 186 -16.88 -5.72 13.11
N ASP A 187 -15.77 -6.44 12.91
CA ASP A 187 -14.46 -6.21 13.55
C ASP A 187 -14.52 -5.99 15.08
N SER A 188 -15.25 -6.86 15.79
CA SER A 188 -15.55 -6.68 17.21
C SER A 188 -14.40 -6.97 18.18
N ASP A 189 -13.29 -7.56 17.71
CA ASP A 189 -12.11 -7.82 18.55
C ASP A 189 -10.91 -6.97 18.07
N PRO A 190 -10.55 -5.91 18.82
CA PRO A 190 -9.44 -5.04 18.46
C PRO A 190 -8.06 -5.70 18.62
N ASN A 191 -7.98 -6.85 19.31
CA ASN A 191 -6.72 -7.57 19.55
C ASN A 191 -6.47 -8.68 18.53
N ALA A 192 -7.48 -9.07 17.74
CA ALA A 192 -7.35 -10.10 16.72
C ALA A 192 -6.30 -9.68 15.69
N VAL A 193 -5.29 -10.53 15.46
CA VAL A 193 -4.22 -10.29 14.49
C VAL A 193 -3.67 -11.62 13.97
N SER A 194 -3.29 -11.66 12.69
CA SER A 194 -2.47 -12.71 12.10
C SER A 194 -1.06 -12.16 11.83
N PRO A 195 -0.15 -12.16 12.82
CA PRO A 195 1.13 -11.44 12.78
C PRO A 195 2.25 -12.18 12.04
N GLY A 196 1.96 -13.33 11.42
CA GLY A 196 2.97 -14.21 10.80
C GLY A 196 3.57 -13.69 9.49
N GLY A 197 3.32 -12.44 9.08
CA GLY A 197 3.88 -11.85 7.86
C GLY A 197 4.94 -10.80 8.16
N VAL A 198 6.20 -11.03 7.77
CA VAL A 198 7.34 -10.11 8.01
C VAL A 198 8.12 -9.86 6.71
N PRO A 199 8.44 -8.60 6.35
CA PRO A 199 9.13 -8.27 5.11
C PRO A 199 10.62 -8.61 5.20
N ILE A 200 11.21 -9.03 4.08
CA ILE A 200 12.64 -9.31 3.95
C ILE A 200 13.32 -8.10 3.32
N PHE A 201 14.38 -7.63 3.97
CA PHE A 201 15.18 -6.50 3.52
C PHE A 201 16.63 -6.90 3.31
N GLU A 202 17.23 -6.40 2.23
CA GLU A 202 18.66 -6.49 1.97
C GLU A 202 19.18 -5.11 1.60
N ASN A 203 20.21 -4.64 2.31
CA ASN A 203 20.85 -3.34 2.06
C ASN A 203 19.85 -2.15 1.99
N GLY A 204 18.81 -2.19 2.83
CA GLY A 204 17.79 -1.13 2.89
C GLY A 204 16.73 -1.19 1.78
N VAL A 205 16.67 -2.27 1.00
CA VAL A 205 15.65 -2.48 -0.04
C VAL A 205 14.77 -3.66 0.34
N VAL A 206 13.45 -3.54 0.15
CA VAL A 206 12.54 -4.68 0.32
C VAL A 206 12.70 -5.62 -0.86
N ILE A 207 13.04 -6.88 -0.59
CA ILE A 207 13.26 -7.89 -1.64
C ILE A 207 12.24 -9.03 -1.61
N GLY A 208 11.40 -9.09 -0.57
CA GLY A 208 10.37 -10.12 -0.43
C GLY A 208 9.66 -10.09 0.92
N GLY A 209 9.02 -11.20 1.26
CA GLY A 209 8.35 -11.39 2.53
C GLY A 209 8.29 -12.86 2.94
N VAL A 210 8.24 -13.10 4.25
CA VAL A 210 8.00 -14.41 4.85
C VAL A 210 6.61 -14.44 5.47
N GLY A 211 5.92 -15.56 5.32
CA GLY A 211 4.63 -15.83 5.95
C GLY A 211 4.66 -17.15 6.70
N VAL A 212 4.21 -17.16 7.95
CA VAL A 212 4.10 -18.38 8.78
C VAL A 212 2.67 -18.56 9.26
N ALA A 213 2.14 -19.77 9.06
CA ALA A 213 0.79 -20.18 9.48
C ALA A 213 0.80 -21.57 10.15
N GLY A 214 -0.36 -22.02 10.66
CA GLY A 214 -0.53 -23.36 11.25
C GLY A 214 -0.10 -23.52 12.71
N VAL A 215 0.31 -22.42 13.35
CA VAL A 215 0.70 -22.34 14.77
C VAL A 215 0.04 -21.14 15.45
N SER A 216 0.22 -21.01 16.77
CA SER A 216 -0.29 -19.84 17.50
C SER A 216 0.34 -18.53 16.99
N PRO A 217 -0.37 -17.39 17.11
CA PRO A 217 0.09 -16.10 16.58
C PRO A 217 1.51 -15.70 17.03
N ASN A 218 1.86 -15.89 18.30
CA ASN A 218 3.19 -15.53 18.81
C ASN A 218 4.30 -16.40 18.22
N ILE A 219 4.03 -17.70 17.99
CA ILE A 219 5.00 -18.60 17.37
C ILE A 219 5.16 -18.25 15.89
N ALA A 220 4.06 -17.98 15.17
CA ALA A 220 4.09 -17.55 13.78
C ALA A 220 4.88 -16.25 13.59
N GLU A 221 4.61 -15.24 14.43
CA GLU A 221 5.30 -13.96 14.39
C GLU A 221 6.80 -14.11 14.64
N TYR A 222 7.19 -14.86 15.67
CA TYR A 222 8.60 -15.09 15.96
C TYR A 222 9.32 -15.85 14.84
N ALA A 223 8.72 -16.93 14.33
CA ALA A 223 9.32 -17.71 13.25
C ALA A 223 9.48 -16.89 11.97
N ALA A 224 8.49 -16.06 11.63
CA ALA A 224 8.57 -15.15 10.49
C ALA A 224 9.66 -14.08 10.70
N PHE A 225 9.78 -13.52 11.90
CA PHE A 225 10.82 -12.56 12.24
C PHE A 225 12.23 -13.16 12.17
N ALA A 226 12.44 -14.34 12.78
CA ALA A 226 13.72 -15.05 12.74
C ALA A 226 14.12 -15.40 11.30
N ALA A 227 13.17 -15.80 10.46
CA ALA A 227 13.39 -16.04 9.04
C ALA A 227 13.78 -14.77 8.28
N ALA A 228 13.02 -13.69 8.44
CA ALA A 228 13.20 -12.43 7.72
C ALA A 228 14.43 -11.61 8.15
N THR A 229 15.03 -11.95 9.30
CA THR A 229 16.26 -11.33 9.82
C THR A 229 17.47 -12.27 9.80
N SER A 230 17.32 -13.44 9.16
CA SER A 230 18.42 -14.38 8.96
C SER A 230 19.42 -13.85 7.93
N ASN A 231 20.64 -14.41 7.92
CA ASN A 231 21.63 -14.19 6.86
C ASN A 231 21.99 -12.72 6.57
N GLY A 232 21.94 -11.85 7.58
CA GLY A 232 22.22 -10.41 7.41
C GLY A 232 21.05 -9.61 6.81
N PHE A 233 19.89 -10.24 6.59
CA PHE A 233 18.66 -9.53 6.27
C PHE A 233 18.15 -8.74 7.47
N GLY A 234 17.40 -7.69 7.15
CA GLY A 234 16.71 -6.90 8.15
C GLY A 234 16.60 -5.43 7.76
N PRO A 235 15.52 -4.76 8.18
CA PRO A 235 15.36 -3.34 7.92
C PRO A 235 16.31 -2.51 8.78
N THR A 236 16.77 -1.39 8.24
CA THR A 236 17.57 -0.38 8.96
C THR A 236 16.90 1.00 8.84
N PRO A 237 15.71 1.18 9.42
CA PRO A 237 14.93 2.39 9.23
C PRO A 237 15.67 3.61 9.78
N ALA A 238 15.66 4.70 9.01
CA ALA A 238 16.22 5.97 9.46
C ALA A 238 15.49 6.49 10.72
N ALA A 239 16.16 7.32 11.52
CA ALA A 239 15.54 7.93 12.70
C ALA A 239 14.19 8.61 12.36
N PRO A 240 13.15 8.47 13.22
CA PRO A 240 13.17 7.88 14.57
C PRO A 240 13.09 6.35 14.63
N GLY A 241 13.18 5.63 13.51
CA GLY A 241 13.16 4.16 13.47
C GLY A 241 11.76 3.53 13.54
N VAL A 242 10.72 4.36 13.71
CA VAL A 242 9.31 3.94 13.75
C VAL A 242 8.42 4.96 13.05
N VAL A 243 7.38 4.47 12.39
CA VAL A 243 6.36 5.30 11.73
C VAL A 243 5.31 5.74 12.76
N PHE A 244 4.87 7.00 12.66
CA PHE A 244 3.76 7.53 13.45
C PHE A 244 2.61 7.95 12.54
N ILE A 245 1.39 7.52 12.88
CA ILE A 245 0.15 8.00 12.27
C ILE A 245 -0.69 8.64 13.36
N ASP A 246 -1.12 9.89 13.16
CA ASP A 246 -1.91 10.67 14.12
C ASP A 246 -1.31 10.68 15.55
N GLY A 247 0.03 10.68 15.64
CA GLY A 247 0.77 10.67 16.91
C GLY A 247 0.94 9.29 17.55
N VAL A 248 0.45 8.23 16.90
CA VAL A 248 0.49 6.85 17.39
C VAL A 248 1.60 6.09 16.68
N ALA A 249 2.54 5.52 17.44
CA ALA A 249 3.60 4.67 16.89
C ALA A 249 2.98 3.38 16.33
N LEU A 250 3.34 3.04 15.09
CA LEU A 250 2.87 1.79 14.48
C LEU A 250 3.68 0.61 15.01
N PRO A 251 3.01 -0.49 15.44
CA PRO A 251 3.73 -1.71 15.79
C PRO A 251 4.29 -2.37 14.53
N PHE A 252 5.46 -2.99 14.65
CA PHE A 252 6.05 -3.82 13.60
C PHE A 252 5.95 -5.30 13.95
N VAL A 253 6.86 -5.80 14.79
CA VAL A 253 6.86 -7.17 15.31
C VAL A 253 6.90 -7.09 16.82
N ASN A 254 5.96 -7.75 17.50
CA ASN A 254 5.95 -7.76 18.96
C ASN A 254 6.77 -8.93 19.51
N GLN A 255 6.64 -10.12 18.93
CA GLN A 255 7.37 -11.31 19.36
C GLN A 255 8.71 -11.46 18.62
N THR A 256 9.75 -10.76 19.08
CA THR A 256 11.10 -10.84 18.49
C THR A 256 12.00 -11.92 19.08
N THR A 257 11.60 -12.51 20.22
CA THR A 257 12.29 -13.62 20.88
C THR A 257 11.42 -14.86 20.91
N ARG A 258 12.03 -16.05 21.06
CA ARG A 258 11.28 -17.30 21.16
C ARG A 258 10.26 -17.23 22.32
N PRO A 259 8.98 -17.58 22.11
CA PRO A 259 7.99 -17.61 23.18
C PRO A 259 8.39 -18.54 24.34
N ALA A 260 7.95 -18.21 25.55
CA ALA A 260 8.24 -19.04 26.72
C ALA A 260 7.66 -20.45 26.57
N GLY A 261 8.45 -21.47 26.96
CA GLY A 261 8.06 -22.88 26.85
C GLY A 261 8.20 -23.50 25.45
N ILE A 262 8.65 -22.72 24.46
CA ILE A 262 8.95 -23.20 23.10
C ILE A 262 10.46 -23.46 22.98
N ASN A 263 10.84 -24.58 22.36
CA ASN A 263 12.25 -24.91 22.11
C ASN A 263 12.64 -24.56 20.66
N SER A 264 13.92 -24.74 20.33
CA SER A 264 14.37 -24.66 18.93
C SER A 264 13.74 -25.77 18.11
N GLY A 265 13.31 -25.42 16.90
CA GLY A 265 12.86 -26.39 15.92
C GLY A 265 14.01 -27.08 15.21
N THR A 266 13.63 -27.87 14.21
CA THR A 266 14.53 -28.52 13.27
C THR A 266 13.96 -28.36 11.86
N MET A 267 14.83 -28.44 10.85
CA MET A 267 14.42 -28.50 9.46
C MET A 267 13.86 -29.89 9.11
N SER A 268 12.67 -30.20 9.64
CA SER A 268 11.90 -31.41 9.37
C SER A 268 10.61 -31.06 8.65
N GLY A 269 10.29 -31.77 7.57
CA GLY A 269 9.15 -31.48 6.71
C GLY A 269 9.45 -31.67 5.23
N SER A 270 8.61 -31.10 4.37
CA SER A 270 8.76 -31.16 2.92
C SER A 270 8.35 -29.84 2.23
N TYR A 271 8.95 -29.60 1.07
CA TYR A 271 8.55 -28.50 0.21
C TYR A 271 7.32 -28.88 -0.61
N LEU A 272 6.25 -28.10 -0.49
CA LEU A 272 5.15 -28.09 -1.45
C LEU A 272 5.55 -27.32 -2.72
N VAL A 273 6.25 -26.21 -2.55
CA VAL A 273 6.91 -25.46 -3.63
C VAL A 273 8.39 -25.40 -3.30
N SER A 274 9.22 -25.99 -4.16
CA SER A 274 10.67 -26.01 -3.98
C SER A 274 11.27 -24.60 -4.14
N PRO A 275 12.36 -24.26 -3.43
CA PRO A 275 13.02 -22.96 -3.53
C PRO A 275 13.41 -22.58 -4.96
N VAL A 276 13.03 -21.38 -5.37
CA VAL A 276 13.43 -20.76 -6.65
C VAL A 276 13.96 -19.34 -6.44
N ALA A 277 14.83 -18.88 -7.33
CA ALA A 277 15.34 -17.50 -7.28
C ALA A 277 14.25 -16.49 -7.68
N SER A 278 14.30 -15.31 -7.06
CA SER A 278 13.49 -14.16 -7.47
C SER A 278 13.96 -13.64 -8.83
N PRO A 279 13.03 -13.27 -9.74
CA PRO A 279 13.36 -12.58 -10.98
C PRO A 279 13.74 -11.10 -10.77
N GLY A 280 13.65 -10.58 -9.54
CA GLY A 280 14.01 -9.20 -9.19
C GLY A 280 12.82 -8.34 -8.74
N GLN A 281 13.02 -7.04 -8.77
CA GLN A 281 12.04 -6.04 -8.32
C GLN A 281 10.84 -5.96 -9.27
N PRO A 282 9.65 -5.57 -8.77
CA PRO A 282 8.48 -5.32 -9.60
C PRO A 282 8.74 -4.16 -10.57
N PRO A 283 8.01 -4.13 -11.69
CA PRO A 283 8.11 -3.05 -12.66
C PRO A 283 7.77 -1.66 -12.06
N GLU A 284 8.33 -0.61 -12.67
CA GLU A 284 8.13 0.79 -12.28
C GLU A 284 7.91 1.67 -13.53
N GLY A 285 7.40 2.89 -13.32
CA GLY A 285 6.99 3.79 -14.39
C GLY A 285 5.61 3.45 -14.93
N ASP A 286 5.37 3.71 -16.21
CA ASP A 286 4.11 3.35 -16.87
C ASP A 286 4.03 1.83 -17.01
N LEU A 287 3.06 1.22 -16.35
CA LEU A 287 2.71 -0.19 -16.48
C LEU A 287 1.72 -0.41 -17.63
N VAL A 288 0.76 0.51 -17.77
CA VAL A 288 -0.15 0.63 -18.91
C VAL A 288 0.04 2.03 -19.48
N ALA A 289 0.33 2.10 -20.78
CA ALA A 289 0.56 3.36 -21.46
C ALA A 289 -0.71 4.23 -21.50
N PRO A 290 -0.58 5.57 -21.43
CA PRO A 290 -1.70 6.48 -21.68
C PRO A 290 -2.33 6.20 -23.05
N ALA A 291 -3.63 5.90 -23.06
CA ALA A 291 -4.37 5.52 -24.26
C ALA A 291 -5.71 6.27 -24.36
N ASN A 292 -6.31 6.28 -25.55
CA ASN A 292 -7.67 6.78 -25.73
C ASN A 292 -8.65 5.82 -25.04
N GLY A 293 -9.69 6.38 -24.42
CA GLY A 293 -10.82 5.61 -23.92
C GLY A 293 -11.51 4.81 -25.02
N PRO A 294 -11.64 3.48 -24.92
CA PRO A 294 -12.35 2.67 -25.92
C PRO A 294 -13.82 3.07 -26.11
N VAL A 295 -14.47 3.66 -25.10
CA VAL A 295 -15.88 4.11 -25.18
C VAL A 295 -16.03 5.63 -25.20
N GLY A 296 -14.92 6.38 -25.34
CA GLY A 296 -14.96 7.79 -25.73
C GLY A 296 -15.03 8.83 -24.59
N GLY A 297 -14.35 8.62 -23.45
CA GLY A 297 -14.25 9.61 -22.37
C GLY A 297 -13.04 10.56 -22.45
N LEU A 298 -11.84 9.98 -22.40
CA LEU A 298 -10.55 10.69 -22.31
C LEU A 298 -9.65 10.37 -23.51
N SER A 299 -8.89 11.35 -23.98
CA SER A 299 -7.80 11.15 -24.95
C SER A 299 -6.52 10.67 -24.26
N ALA A 300 -5.64 10.01 -25.01
CA ALA A 300 -4.33 9.58 -24.51
C ALA A 300 -3.48 10.76 -23.96
N SER A 301 -3.62 11.95 -24.55
CA SER A 301 -2.96 13.17 -24.04
C SER A 301 -3.51 13.61 -22.69
N GLU A 302 -4.82 13.54 -22.49
CA GLU A 302 -5.44 13.90 -21.21
C GLU A 302 -5.10 12.88 -20.14
N VAL A 303 -5.10 11.58 -20.47
CA VAL A 303 -4.64 10.53 -19.54
C VAL A 303 -3.21 10.79 -19.10
N ARG A 304 -2.31 11.13 -20.03
CA ARG A 304 -0.93 11.48 -19.70
C ARG A 304 -0.86 12.70 -18.77
N GLN A 305 -1.62 13.75 -19.07
CA GLN A 305 -1.69 14.95 -18.21
C GLN A 305 -2.17 14.63 -16.79
N ILE A 306 -3.18 13.77 -16.64
CA ILE A 306 -3.70 13.35 -15.35
C ILE A 306 -2.64 12.60 -14.54
N LEU A 307 -1.94 11.64 -15.16
CA LEU A 307 -0.87 10.88 -14.52
C LEU A 307 0.30 11.79 -14.10
N ASP A 308 0.73 12.68 -15.00
CA ASP A 308 1.84 13.61 -14.75
C ASP A 308 1.50 14.61 -13.63
N ALA A 309 0.27 15.15 -13.61
CA ALA A 309 -0.18 16.07 -12.57
C ALA A 309 -0.31 15.39 -11.19
N ALA A 310 -0.81 14.15 -11.16
CA ALA A 310 -0.85 13.36 -9.93
C ALA A 310 0.57 13.08 -9.41
N GLU A 311 1.48 12.63 -10.26
CA GLU A 311 2.87 12.38 -9.87
C GLU A 311 3.61 13.66 -9.44
N GLN A 312 3.37 14.79 -10.11
CA GLN A 312 3.92 16.08 -9.70
C GLN A 312 3.43 16.46 -8.29
N THR A 313 2.14 16.22 -8.00
CA THR A 313 1.56 16.46 -6.68
C THR A 313 2.17 15.53 -5.64
N ALA A 314 2.34 14.24 -5.97
CA ALA A 314 2.99 13.25 -5.11
C ALA A 314 4.43 13.66 -4.77
N ASN A 315 5.20 14.17 -5.73
CA ASN A 315 6.57 14.62 -5.51
C ASN A 315 6.69 15.84 -4.58
N GLN A 316 5.60 16.56 -4.32
CA GLN A 316 5.56 17.65 -3.33
C GLN A 316 4.96 17.20 -1.99
N THR A 317 4.26 16.07 -1.97
CA THR A 317 3.46 15.63 -0.83
C THR A 317 4.31 14.85 0.17
N ARG A 318 4.24 15.21 1.46
CA ARG A 318 4.89 14.53 2.57
C ARG A 318 4.22 13.18 2.83
N ALA A 319 5.03 12.14 2.88
CA ALA A 319 4.60 10.79 3.18
C ALA A 319 4.24 10.61 4.67
N VAL A 320 3.43 9.58 4.94
CA VAL A 320 3.05 9.17 6.30
C VAL A 320 3.86 7.96 6.76
N ILE A 321 4.08 6.99 5.86
CA ILE A 321 4.68 5.69 6.20
C ILE A 321 6.14 5.55 5.76
N ARG A 322 6.86 6.67 5.62
CA ARG A 322 8.25 6.70 5.14
C ARG A 322 9.17 7.42 6.10
N LEU A 323 10.42 6.97 6.14
CA LEU A 323 11.50 7.50 6.98
C LEU A 323 12.75 7.86 6.13
N PRO A 324 13.50 8.92 6.47
CA PRO A 324 13.28 9.85 7.58
C PRO A 324 12.02 10.70 7.36
N ILE A 325 11.55 11.29 8.45
CA ILE A 325 10.40 12.21 8.43
C ILE A 325 10.64 13.33 7.41
N GLY A 326 9.63 13.64 6.62
CA GLY A 326 9.72 14.64 5.53
C GLY A 326 9.95 14.02 4.15
N SER A 327 10.15 12.70 4.07
CA SER A 327 10.18 11.97 2.80
C SER A 327 8.93 12.23 1.95
N ARG A 328 9.09 12.19 0.63
CA ARG A 328 7.99 12.37 -0.32
C ARG A 328 7.25 11.06 -0.53
N THR A 329 5.95 11.18 -0.80
CA THR A 329 5.12 10.01 -1.07
C THR A 329 5.48 9.35 -2.41
N ARG A 330 5.19 8.06 -2.52
CA ARG A 330 5.27 7.27 -3.76
C ARG A 330 3.98 6.53 -3.96
N MET A 331 3.39 6.70 -5.14
CA MET A 331 2.04 6.26 -5.45
C MET A 331 2.01 5.31 -6.66
N ALA A 332 1.03 4.41 -6.66
CA ALA A 332 0.44 3.89 -7.87
C ALA A 332 -0.75 4.79 -8.27
N ILE A 333 -0.87 5.08 -9.56
CA ILE A 333 -1.83 6.02 -10.13
C ILE A 333 -2.48 5.34 -11.33
N ALA A 334 -3.80 5.22 -11.34
CA ALA A 334 -4.55 4.56 -12.40
C ALA A 334 -5.68 5.44 -12.94
N VAL A 335 -5.91 5.37 -14.25
CA VAL A 335 -7.00 6.04 -14.95
C VAL A 335 -7.84 4.99 -15.67
N ALA A 336 -9.15 4.99 -15.41
CA ALA A 336 -10.12 4.11 -16.04
C ALA A 336 -11.04 4.90 -16.99
N ASP A 337 -11.37 4.29 -18.14
CA ASP A 337 -12.44 4.77 -19.04
C ASP A 337 -13.84 4.37 -18.52
N LEU A 338 -14.90 4.87 -19.16
CA LEU A 338 -16.29 4.69 -18.71
C LEU A 338 -16.80 3.24 -18.69
N ASP A 339 -16.11 2.30 -19.32
CA ASP A 339 -16.38 0.87 -19.26
C ASP A 339 -15.53 0.13 -18.20
N GLY A 340 -14.70 0.86 -17.46
CA GLY A 340 -13.76 0.34 -16.46
C GLY A 340 -12.42 -0.16 -17.03
N THR A 341 -12.19 -0.02 -18.34
CA THR A 341 -10.90 -0.35 -18.96
C THR A 341 -9.82 0.58 -18.43
N ILE A 342 -8.68 0.03 -18.02
CA ILE A 342 -7.54 0.83 -17.57
C ILE A 342 -6.81 1.39 -18.79
N ILE A 343 -6.82 2.71 -18.92
CA ILE A 343 -6.23 3.47 -20.05
C ILE A 343 -4.96 4.22 -19.66
N GLY A 344 -4.53 4.08 -18.40
CA GLY A 344 -3.23 4.51 -17.90
C GLY A 344 -3.00 3.94 -16.50
N LEU A 345 -1.80 3.42 -16.24
CA LEU A 345 -1.39 2.92 -14.93
C LEU A 345 0.09 3.19 -14.75
N ARG A 346 0.44 3.96 -13.72
CA ARG A 346 1.82 4.31 -13.37
C ARG A 346 2.14 3.87 -11.95
N ARG A 347 3.31 3.28 -11.75
CA ARG A 347 3.88 2.97 -10.45
C ARG A 347 5.14 3.80 -10.22
N MET A 348 5.11 4.73 -9.27
CA MET A 348 6.31 5.46 -8.87
C MET A 348 7.32 4.51 -8.24
N GLN A 349 8.61 4.85 -8.37
CA GLN A 349 9.70 4.08 -7.77
C GLN A 349 9.46 3.87 -6.26
N ASP A 350 9.63 2.63 -5.79
CA ASP A 350 9.41 2.23 -4.38
C ASP A 350 7.98 2.52 -3.86
N SER A 351 6.98 2.76 -4.71
CA SER A 351 5.60 2.74 -4.23
C SER A 351 5.25 1.33 -3.74
N THR A 352 4.38 1.24 -2.74
CA THR A 352 3.89 -0.05 -2.23
C THR A 352 3.25 -0.88 -3.36
N VAL A 353 3.44 -2.20 -3.35
CA VAL A 353 2.97 -3.07 -4.45
C VAL A 353 1.47 -3.35 -4.34
N PHE A 354 0.92 -3.42 -3.12
CA PHE A 354 -0.53 -3.57 -2.93
C PHE A 354 -1.31 -2.43 -3.59
N SER A 355 -0.68 -1.26 -3.69
CA SER A 355 -1.26 -0.04 -4.26
C SER A 355 -1.58 -0.15 -5.74
N ILE A 356 -0.99 -1.08 -6.49
CA ILE A 356 -1.29 -1.28 -7.91
C ILE A 356 -2.75 -1.75 -8.08
N ASP A 357 -3.15 -2.80 -7.34
CA ASP A 357 -4.54 -3.27 -7.29
C ASP A 357 -5.45 -2.15 -6.80
N VAL A 358 -5.09 -1.53 -5.68
CA VAL A 358 -5.93 -0.52 -5.04
C VAL A 358 -6.17 0.68 -5.95
N ALA A 359 -5.15 1.21 -6.63
CA ALA A 359 -5.29 2.34 -7.54
C ALA A 359 -6.22 1.99 -8.72
N VAL A 360 -6.03 0.80 -9.32
CA VAL A 360 -6.88 0.30 -10.41
C VAL A 360 -8.33 0.15 -9.96
N THR A 361 -8.55 -0.48 -8.80
CA THR A 361 -9.88 -0.71 -8.25
C THR A 361 -10.56 0.61 -7.87
N LYS A 362 -9.84 1.55 -7.26
CA LYS A 362 -10.29 2.93 -7.01
C LYS A 362 -10.73 3.62 -8.30
N ALA A 363 -9.94 3.56 -9.37
CA ALA A 363 -10.27 4.17 -10.66
C ALA A 363 -11.56 3.58 -11.25
N ARG A 364 -11.71 2.25 -11.22
CA ARG A 364 -12.94 1.57 -11.65
C ARG A 364 -14.14 1.96 -10.80
N ASN A 365 -13.98 2.03 -9.47
CA ASN A 365 -15.02 2.47 -8.54
C ASN A 365 -15.59 3.83 -8.93
N MET A 366 -14.73 4.76 -9.33
CA MET A 366 -15.15 6.09 -9.76
C MET A 366 -15.99 6.09 -11.03
N VAL A 367 -15.77 5.15 -11.94
CA VAL A 367 -16.60 5.02 -13.13
C VAL A 367 -17.98 4.45 -12.80
N TYR A 368 -18.04 3.33 -12.07
CA TYR A 368 -19.33 2.69 -11.79
C TYR A 368 -20.22 3.51 -10.85
N PHE A 369 -19.72 3.88 -9.66
CA PHE A 369 -20.53 4.52 -8.61
C PHE A 369 -20.97 5.95 -8.94
N ASN A 370 -20.48 6.52 -10.04
CA ASN A 370 -20.86 7.84 -10.53
C ASN A 370 -21.62 7.78 -11.87
N SER A 371 -21.80 6.59 -12.44
CA SER A 371 -22.52 6.39 -13.70
C SER A 371 -24.04 6.26 -13.49
N ALA A 372 -24.78 6.36 -14.60
CA ALA A 372 -26.19 6.00 -14.64
C ALA A 372 -26.45 4.50 -14.39
N SER A 373 -25.42 3.65 -14.48
CA SER A 373 -25.51 2.21 -14.25
C SER A 373 -25.45 1.83 -12.76
N ARG A 374 -25.08 2.76 -11.87
CA ARG A 374 -25.15 2.58 -10.42
C ARG A 374 -26.59 2.24 -10.01
N THR A 375 -26.76 1.32 -9.07
CA THR A 375 -28.08 1.04 -8.50
C THR A 375 -28.34 1.88 -7.24
N ALA A 376 -29.60 2.11 -6.88
CA ALA A 376 -29.93 2.80 -5.62
C ALA A 376 -29.46 2.02 -4.38
N ALA A 377 -29.34 0.69 -4.48
CA ALA A 377 -28.88 -0.18 -3.39
C ALA A 377 -27.36 -0.07 -3.14
N ASP A 378 -26.59 0.50 -4.07
CA ASP A 378 -25.14 0.69 -3.90
C ASP A 378 -24.83 1.78 -2.86
N LEU A 379 -25.51 2.92 -2.98
CA LEU A 379 -25.35 4.09 -2.11
C LEU A 379 -26.74 4.52 -1.63
N THR A 380 -27.33 3.73 -0.73
CA THR A 380 -28.68 3.92 -0.19
C THR A 380 -28.88 5.36 0.31
N ASP A 381 -30.03 5.96 0.02
CA ASP A 381 -30.35 7.36 0.37
C ASP A 381 -29.47 8.44 -0.29
N VAL A 382 -28.52 8.08 -1.15
CA VAL A 382 -27.74 9.02 -1.95
C VAL A 382 -28.41 9.23 -3.31
N PRO A 383 -28.83 10.46 -3.68
CA PRO A 383 -29.44 10.72 -4.97
C PRO A 383 -28.60 10.21 -6.15
N MET A 384 -29.26 9.63 -7.16
CA MET A 384 -28.60 9.29 -8.44
C MET A 384 -28.01 10.55 -9.08
N GLY A 385 -26.82 10.43 -9.69
CA GLY A 385 -26.08 11.57 -10.23
C GLY A 385 -25.22 12.32 -9.20
N THR A 386 -25.23 11.92 -7.93
CA THR A 386 -24.28 12.43 -6.93
C THR A 386 -22.87 11.93 -7.25
N ALA A 387 -21.91 12.84 -7.35
CA ALA A 387 -20.50 12.53 -7.45
C ALA A 387 -19.94 12.07 -6.09
N ALA A 388 -19.51 10.81 -5.99
CA ALA A 388 -18.96 10.16 -4.82
C ALA A 388 -17.50 9.71 -5.03
N THR A 389 -16.72 9.67 -3.95
CA THR A 389 -15.35 9.13 -3.92
C THR A 389 -15.28 7.83 -3.12
N ASN A 390 -14.14 7.12 -3.13
CA ASN A 390 -13.97 5.99 -2.21
C ASN A 390 -14.01 6.42 -0.72
N ARG A 391 -13.77 7.71 -0.39
CA ARG A 391 -14.03 8.24 0.94
C ARG A 391 -15.52 8.27 1.26
N THR A 392 -16.36 8.72 0.33
CA THR A 392 -17.82 8.68 0.46
C THR A 392 -18.31 7.24 0.65
N ILE A 393 -17.84 6.33 -0.20
CA ILE A 393 -18.22 4.91 -0.19
C ILE A 393 -17.83 4.27 1.14
N SER A 394 -16.57 4.46 1.57
CA SER A 394 -16.07 3.98 2.87
C SER A 394 -16.94 4.45 4.03
N PHE A 395 -17.27 5.74 4.07
CA PHE A 395 -17.97 6.35 5.20
C PHE A 395 -19.33 5.72 5.50
N GLY A 396 -20.11 5.39 4.47
CA GLY A 396 -21.39 4.70 4.66
C GLY A 396 -21.28 3.17 4.69
N ALA A 397 -20.11 2.59 4.39
CA ALA A 397 -19.89 1.14 4.30
C ALA A 397 -19.19 0.55 5.53
N GLN A 398 -19.24 1.23 6.68
CA GLN A 398 -18.68 0.74 7.94
C GLN A 398 -19.75 0.10 8.84
N PRO A 399 -19.35 -0.78 9.77
CA PRO A 399 -20.26 -1.41 10.72
C PRO A 399 -20.75 -0.44 11.81
N LEU A 400 -20.19 0.77 11.87
CA LEU A 400 -20.60 1.87 12.72
C LEU A 400 -20.90 3.09 11.84
N TYR A 401 -22.04 3.76 12.07
CA TYR A 401 -22.44 4.96 11.34
C TYR A 401 -23.02 6.05 12.26
N PRO A 402 -22.37 7.22 12.35
CA PRO A 402 -21.10 7.57 11.69
C PRO A 402 -19.92 6.68 12.11
N PRO A 403 -18.93 6.47 11.23
CA PRO A 403 -17.73 5.69 11.55
C PRO A 403 -17.09 6.08 12.88
N GLY A 404 -16.71 5.06 13.65
CA GLY A 404 -16.02 5.20 14.91
C GLY A 404 -16.90 5.48 16.13
N ILE A 405 -18.22 5.71 15.99
CA ILE A 405 -19.11 5.91 17.14
C ILE A 405 -19.67 4.59 17.65
N ASP A 406 -19.28 4.19 18.87
CA ASP A 406 -19.69 2.92 19.46
C ASP A 406 -21.19 2.86 19.73
N GLY A 407 -21.76 1.67 19.56
CA GLY A 407 -23.19 1.42 19.75
C GLY A 407 -24.09 1.97 18.65
N SER A 408 -23.53 2.61 17.62
CA SER A 408 -24.25 2.97 16.41
C SER A 408 -24.59 1.73 15.55
N LEU A 409 -25.58 1.88 14.67
CA LEU A 409 -25.93 0.87 13.69
C LEU A 409 -24.93 0.90 12.52
N ALA A 410 -24.91 -0.19 11.74
CA ALA A 410 -24.14 -0.24 10.51
C ALA A 410 -24.59 0.84 9.52
N GLY A 411 -23.63 1.32 8.72
CA GLY A 411 -23.89 2.35 7.75
C GLY A 411 -24.81 1.91 6.61
N PRO A 412 -25.46 2.88 5.95
CA PRO A 412 -26.45 2.63 4.90
C PRO A 412 -25.89 1.90 3.66
N PHE A 413 -24.55 1.85 3.50
CA PHE A 413 -23.85 1.16 2.42
C PHE A 413 -23.11 -0.08 2.92
N PHE A 414 -23.32 -0.52 4.17
CA PHE A 414 -22.61 -1.69 4.70
C PHE A 414 -22.92 -2.97 3.89
N ASN A 415 -24.07 -3.01 3.22
CA ASN A 415 -24.42 -4.08 2.27
C ASN A 415 -23.41 -4.27 1.13
N ILE A 416 -22.81 -3.21 0.57
CA ILE A 416 -21.80 -3.35 -0.49
C ILE A 416 -20.46 -3.84 0.07
N TYR A 417 -20.13 -3.54 1.33
CA TYR A 417 -18.98 -4.14 2.01
C TYR A 417 -19.19 -5.66 2.18
N LEU A 418 -20.34 -6.07 2.71
CA LEU A 418 -20.69 -7.47 2.88
C LEU A 418 -20.69 -8.23 1.54
N ARG A 419 -21.25 -7.61 0.50
CA ARG A 419 -21.29 -8.19 -0.85
C ARG A 419 -19.89 -8.38 -1.42
N ASP A 420 -19.03 -7.37 -1.31
CA ASP A 420 -17.67 -7.43 -1.80
C ASP A 420 -16.82 -8.47 -1.02
N VAL A 421 -16.98 -8.58 0.30
CA VAL A 421 -16.37 -9.67 1.11
C VAL A 421 -16.77 -11.04 0.57
N ALA A 422 -18.07 -11.24 0.35
CA ALA A 422 -18.61 -12.53 -0.11
C ALA A 422 -18.34 -12.84 -1.59
N ASN A 423 -18.11 -11.82 -2.42
CA ASN A 423 -17.96 -11.94 -3.85
C ASN A 423 -16.76 -11.11 -4.33
N PRO A 424 -15.53 -11.65 -4.21
CA PRO A 424 -14.35 -10.95 -4.68
C PRO A 424 -14.45 -10.57 -6.16
N CYS A 425 -13.77 -9.49 -6.51
CA CYS A 425 -13.77 -8.92 -7.86
C CYS A 425 -15.14 -8.42 -8.36
N THR A 426 -16.14 -8.28 -7.49
CA THR A 426 -17.41 -7.61 -7.82
C THR A 426 -17.35 -6.13 -7.48
N GLN A 427 -18.19 -5.31 -8.10
CA GLN A 427 -18.17 -3.87 -7.90
C GLN A 427 -19.56 -3.37 -7.51
N GLY A 428 -19.85 -3.40 -6.21
CA GLY A 428 -21.20 -3.16 -5.70
C GLY A 428 -22.21 -4.14 -6.34
N PHE A 429 -23.37 -3.63 -6.73
CA PHE A 429 -24.42 -4.38 -7.43
C PHE A 429 -24.29 -4.35 -8.96
N GLN A 430 -23.14 -3.95 -9.50
CA GLN A 430 -22.91 -3.98 -10.94
C GLN A 430 -23.07 -5.43 -11.45
N PRO A 431 -23.79 -5.65 -12.57
CA PRO A 431 -23.81 -6.95 -13.23
C PRO A 431 -22.37 -7.43 -13.55
N PRO A 432 -22.09 -8.74 -13.52
CA PRO A 432 -20.77 -9.27 -13.82
C PRO A 432 -20.24 -8.78 -15.17
N GLY A 433 -18.97 -8.37 -15.21
CA GLY A 433 -18.31 -7.87 -16.41
C GLY A 433 -16.78 -8.01 -16.37
N PRO A 434 -16.10 -7.75 -17.49
CA PRO A 434 -14.66 -8.00 -17.61
C PRO A 434 -13.79 -6.99 -16.81
N ASN A 435 -14.34 -5.81 -16.50
CA ASN A 435 -13.61 -4.71 -15.87
C ASN A 435 -14.05 -4.48 -14.41
N GLN A 436 -14.03 -5.55 -13.61
CA GLN A 436 -14.38 -5.49 -12.19
C GLN A 436 -13.22 -6.03 -11.35
N SER A 437 -12.91 -5.34 -10.25
CA SER A 437 -11.80 -5.72 -9.36
C SER A 437 -12.08 -5.53 -7.88
N GLY A 438 -13.35 -5.37 -7.48
CA GLY A 438 -13.71 -5.16 -6.08
C GLY A 438 -14.20 -3.75 -5.79
N VAL A 439 -14.40 -3.48 -4.50
CA VAL A 439 -14.61 -2.14 -3.96
C VAL A 439 -13.51 -1.82 -2.95
N VAL A 440 -12.94 -0.63 -3.06
CA VAL A 440 -11.98 -0.11 -2.06
C VAL A 440 -12.71 0.75 -1.04
N PHE A 441 -12.58 0.43 0.24
CA PHE A 441 -13.28 1.11 1.33
C PHE A 441 -12.41 2.11 2.08
N PHE A 442 -11.55 2.82 1.35
CA PHE A 442 -10.73 3.91 1.90
C PHE A 442 -10.37 4.96 0.83
N PRO A 443 -10.03 6.20 1.25
CA PRO A 443 -9.85 7.35 0.36
C PRO A 443 -8.75 7.20 -0.70
N GLY A 444 -8.72 8.12 -1.68
CA GLY A 444 -7.69 8.16 -2.73
C GLY A 444 -8.20 8.17 -4.16
N SER A 445 -9.41 8.65 -4.42
CA SER A 445 -10.01 8.56 -5.75
C SER A 445 -10.96 9.69 -6.05
N VAL A 446 -11.10 10.00 -7.33
CA VAL A 446 -12.03 11.03 -7.81
C VAL A 446 -12.63 10.63 -9.16
N PRO A 447 -13.95 10.86 -9.35
CA PRO A 447 -14.55 10.77 -10.67
C PRO A 447 -14.13 11.97 -11.53
N LEU A 448 -13.84 11.71 -12.81
CA LEU A 448 -13.37 12.71 -13.75
C LEU A 448 -14.55 13.22 -14.58
N TYR A 449 -14.80 14.54 -14.56
CA TYR A 449 -15.91 15.19 -15.25
C TYR A 449 -15.41 16.25 -16.24
N ARG A 450 -16.02 16.30 -17.42
CA ARG A 450 -15.83 17.39 -18.39
C ARG A 450 -17.19 18.01 -18.69
N ASN A 451 -17.34 19.32 -18.47
CA ASN A 451 -18.60 20.05 -18.67
C ASN A 451 -19.82 19.41 -17.97
N GLY A 452 -19.61 18.89 -16.75
CA GLY A 452 -20.66 18.24 -15.95
C GLY A 452 -20.99 16.79 -16.37
N VAL A 453 -20.30 16.24 -17.37
CA VAL A 453 -20.45 14.84 -17.82
C VAL A 453 -19.29 14.00 -17.32
N LEU A 454 -19.57 12.82 -16.78
CA LEU A 454 -18.54 11.86 -16.36
C LEU A 454 -17.75 11.38 -17.59
N VAL A 455 -16.43 11.41 -17.53
CA VAL A 455 -15.51 11.00 -18.62
C VAL A 455 -14.48 9.96 -18.21
N GLY A 456 -14.42 9.57 -16.94
CA GLY A 456 -13.53 8.52 -16.46
C GLY A 456 -13.39 8.51 -14.94
N GLY A 457 -12.43 7.73 -14.44
CA GLY A 457 -12.11 7.64 -13.02
C GLY A 457 -10.61 7.66 -12.76
N LEU A 458 -10.20 8.36 -11.69
CA LEU A 458 -8.83 8.38 -11.21
C LEU A 458 -8.75 7.71 -9.84
N GLY A 459 -7.80 6.79 -9.69
CA GLY A 459 -7.45 6.16 -8.43
C GLY A 459 -5.97 6.32 -8.11
N VAL A 460 -5.67 6.60 -6.85
CA VAL A 460 -4.32 6.80 -6.30
C VAL A 460 -4.18 5.99 -5.03
N SER A 461 -3.04 5.34 -4.83
CA SER A 461 -2.71 4.62 -3.60
C SER A 461 -1.21 4.58 -3.38
N GLY A 462 -0.73 4.73 -2.14
CA GLY A 462 0.69 4.53 -1.87
C GLY A 462 1.10 4.64 -0.41
N ASP A 463 0.88 5.81 0.19
CA ASP A 463 1.33 6.14 1.54
C ASP A 463 0.16 6.31 2.53
N GLY A 464 -0.37 7.52 2.69
CA GLY A 464 -1.46 7.83 3.61
C GLY A 464 -2.72 8.24 2.88
N VAL A 465 -3.89 7.96 3.45
CA VAL A 465 -5.17 8.14 2.73
C VAL A 465 -5.53 9.60 2.48
N GLU A 466 -5.11 10.53 3.34
CA GLU A 466 -5.21 11.97 3.03
C GLU A 466 -4.22 12.38 1.92
N GLN A 467 -3.03 11.77 1.84
CA GLN A 467 -2.10 11.99 0.74
C GLN A 467 -2.67 11.45 -0.57
N ASP A 468 -3.29 10.27 -0.56
CA ASP A 468 -3.95 9.70 -1.73
C ASP A 468 -5.03 10.67 -2.26
N ASP A 469 -5.89 11.21 -1.38
CA ASP A 469 -6.92 12.19 -1.77
C ASP A 469 -6.31 13.48 -2.33
N PHE A 470 -5.24 13.98 -1.71
CA PHE A 470 -4.56 15.20 -2.15
C PHE A 470 -3.93 15.02 -3.54
N VAL A 471 -3.28 13.88 -3.77
CA VAL A 471 -2.69 13.50 -5.06
C VAL A 471 -3.77 13.25 -6.12
N ALA A 472 -4.85 12.56 -5.78
CA ALA A 472 -5.98 12.34 -6.68
C ALA A 472 -6.63 13.68 -7.11
N ASN A 473 -6.80 14.61 -6.17
CA ASN A 473 -7.30 15.94 -6.49
C ASN A 473 -6.34 16.73 -7.40
N GLY A 474 -5.03 16.61 -7.19
CA GLY A 474 -4.01 17.22 -8.06
C GLY A 474 -4.04 16.66 -9.49
N GLY A 475 -4.19 15.34 -9.63
CA GLY A 475 -4.32 14.68 -10.93
C GLY A 475 -5.60 15.04 -11.70
N ALA A 476 -6.70 15.30 -10.99
CA ALA A 476 -7.98 15.65 -11.59
C ALA A 476 -8.13 17.15 -11.93
N ALA A 477 -7.04 17.92 -12.00
CA ALA A 477 -7.08 19.30 -12.44
C ALA A 477 -7.84 19.43 -13.77
N ASN A 478 -8.83 20.34 -13.84
CA ASN A 478 -9.77 20.53 -14.97
C ASN A 478 -10.79 19.41 -15.19
N PHE A 479 -10.76 18.34 -14.42
CA PHE A 479 -11.71 17.21 -14.50
C PHE A 479 -12.54 17.05 -13.22
N GLN A 480 -12.66 18.09 -12.42
CA GLN A 480 -13.35 18.01 -11.13
C GLN A 480 -14.86 17.92 -11.30
N ALA A 481 -15.52 17.11 -10.46
CA ALA A 481 -16.98 17.10 -10.39
C ALA A 481 -17.52 18.50 -10.03
N PRO A 482 -18.62 18.96 -10.66
CA PRO A 482 -19.31 20.19 -10.28
C PRO A 482 -19.69 20.18 -8.80
N LEU A 483 -19.48 21.32 -8.11
CA LEU A 483 -19.73 21.42 -6.66
C LEU A 483 -21.15 21.00 -6.26
N ALA A 484 -22.14 21.38 -7.07
CA ALA A 484 -23.56 21.15 -6.78
C ALA A 484 -23.96 19.66 -6.75
N ILE A 485 -23.16 18.77 -7.34
CA ILE A 485 -23.47 17.34 -7.37
C ILE A 485 -22.58 16.51 -6.46
N ARG A 486 -21.64 17.11 -5.73
CA ARG A 486 -20.72 16.35 -4.86
C ARG A 486 -21.45 15.73 -3.68
N ALA A 487 -20.98 14.57 -3.24
CA ALA A 487 -21.53 13.86 -2.09
C ALA A 487 -21.51 14.70 -0.80
N ASP A 488 -20.58 15.66 -0.68
CA ASP A 488 -20.57 16.60 0.43
C ASP A 488 -21.70 17.65 0.38
N GLN A 489 -22.58 17.62 -0.62
CA GLN A 489 -23.85 18.36 -0.60
C GLN A 489 -25.02 17.51 -0.07
N VAL A 490 -24.77 16.24 0.24
CA VAL A 490 -25.80 15.25 0.63
C VAL A 490 -25.69 14.92 2.12
N PHE A 491 -26.85 14.83 2.77
CA PHE A 491 -26.99 14.35 4.14
C PHE A 491 -27.73 13.01 4.13
N VAL A 492 -27.16 11.99 4.77
CA VAL A 492 -27.79 10.69 4.97
C VAL A 492 -27.94 10.45 6.46
N GLN A 493 -29.18 10.19 6.90
CA GLN A 493 -29.55 10.04 8.31
C GLN A 493 -29.05 11.21 9.18
N GLY A 494 -29.16 12.45 8.66
CA GLY A 494 -28.73 13.66 9.36
C GLY A 494 -27.22 13.93 9.36
N VAL A 495 -26.41 13.07 8.72
CA VAL A 495 -24.95 13.20 8.67
C VAL A 495 -24.50 13.57 7.26
N ARG A 496 -23.69 14.63 7.15
CA ARG A 496 -23.11 15.08 5.87
C ARG A 496 -22.08 14.08 5.37
N LEU A 497 -22.22 13.60 4.14
CA LEU A 497 -21.24 12.67 3.57
C LEU A 497 -19.90 13.37 3.27
N PRO A 498 -18.75 12.68 3.43
CA PRO A 498 -17.47 13.23 3.03
C PRO A 498 -17.22 13.06 1.53
N TYR A 499 -16.39 13.93 0.95
CA TYR A 499 -15.94 13.83 -0.44
C TYR A 499 -14.41 13.68 -0.54
N LEU A 500 -13.65 14.69 -0.11
CA LEU A 500 -12.19 14.65 -0.04
C LEU A 500 -11.72 15.21 1.31
N LYS A 501 -10.57 14.74 1.81
CA LYS A 501 -9.88 15.31 2.97
C LYS A 501 -8.39 15.32 2.71
N PHE A 502 -7.74 16.45 2.99
CA PHE A 502 -6.32 16.65 2.73
C PHE A 502 -5.52 16.73 4.03
N PRO A 503 -4.20 16.45 3.99
CA PRO A 503 -3.32 16.70 5.12
C PRO A 503 -3.33 18.19 5.45
N ARG A 504 -3.22 18.54 6.74
CA ARG A 504 -3.19 19.95 7.17
C ARG A 504 -2.01 20.72 6.56
N ASN A 505 -0.85 20.07 6.49
CA ASN A 505 0.37 20.59 5.89
C ASN A 505 0.90 19.56 4.89
N PRO A 506 0.39 19.54 3.64
CA PRO A 506 0.70 18.46 2.71
C PRO A 506 2.13 18.52 2.17
N THR A 507 2.76 19.69 2.11
CA THR A 507 4.06 19.89 1.45
C THR A 507 5.24 20.13 2.39
N ASN A 508 4.96 20.52 3.63
CA ASN A 508 5.95 21.04 4.59
C ASN A 508 6.33 20.02 5.65
#